data_AF-A0A497MUF5-F1
#
_entry.id   AF-A0A497MUF5-F1
#
_cell.length_a   1.000
_cell.length_b   1.000
_cell.length_c   1.000
_cell.angle_alpha   90.00
_cell.angle_beta   90.00
_cell.angle_gamma   90.00
#
_symmetry.space_group_name_H-M   'P 1'
#
loop_
_entity.id
_entity.type
_entity.pdbx_description
1 polymer ?
#
loop_
_entity_poly.entity_id
_entity_poly.type
_entity_poly.pdbx_seq_one_letter_code
_entity_poly.pdbx_strand_id
1 'polypeptide(L)'
;MNGRELVGLGLVALGVFILIGGVGIGLSWVLGYWDKEYVETYRGYDIYFFFNIGVYGFQTGGGEWRYFGSVESAENAIDDMLDQPIFIETYRGYEIYQSPGTGRYYAVDPETGEQVSTYWTELEGLKSWLDTLETEKEETLEAEVEGHVYTSPGPSPGEVEVQSPERRLGWLRWLGLPVMALGAVLALRRDEKER
;
A
#
# COMPACT_ATOMS: atom_id res chain seq x y z
N MET A 1 -17.18 -43.19 -10.61
CA MET A 1 -16.28 -42.62 -9.59
C MET A 1 -17.09 -42.47 -8.32
N ASN A 2 -16.76 -43.25 -7.29
CA ASN A 2 -17.51 -43.24 -6.04
C ASN A 2 -17.12 -42.03 -5.20
N GLY A 3 -18.02 -41.54 -4.32
CA GLY A 3 -17.79 -40.32 -3.53
C GLY A 3 -16.48 -40.33 -2.72
N ARG A 4 -15.99 -41.52 -2.33
CA ARG A 4 -14.70 -41.70 -1.65
C ARG A 4 -13.48 -41.45 -2.55
N GLU A 5 -13.55 -41.83 -3.82
CA GLU A 5 -12.49 -41.58 -4.80
C GLU A 5 -12.38 -40.09 -5.13
N LEU A 6 -13.53 -39.40 -5.17
CA LEU A 6 -13.61 -37.96 -5.42
C LEU A 6 -13.04 -37.14 -4.25
N VAL A 7 -13.28 -37.58 -3.01
CA VAL A 7 -12.66 -37.02 -1.80
C VAL A 7 -11.15 -37.30 -1.76
N GLY A 8 -10.72 -38.51 -2.14
CA GLY A 8 -9.30 -38.86 -2.22
C GLY A 8 -8.53 -37.99 -3.22
N LEU A 9 -9.07 -37.81 -4.42
CA LEU A 9 -8.51 -36.90 -5.43
C LEU A 9 -8.48 -35.44 -4.97
N GLY A 10 -9.53 -34.98 -4.29
CA GLY A 10 -9.57 -33.63 -3.71
C GLY A 10 -8.47 -33.39 -2.67
N LEU A 11 -8.19 -34.38 -1.82
CA LEU A 11 -7.11 -34.30 -0.81
C LEU A 11 -5.72 -34.32 -1.43
N VAL A 12 -5.52 -35.09 -2.51
CA VAL A 12 -4.25 -35.09 -3.26
C VAL A 12 -4.01 -33.74 -3.94
N ALA A 13 -5.04 -33.18 -4.60
CA ALA A 13 -4.96 -31.85 -5.20
C ALA A 13 -4.68 -30.76 -4.16
N LEU A 14 -5.33 -30.82 -3.00
CA LEU A 14 -5.09 -29.90 -1.88
C LEU A 14 -3.66 -30.04 -1.33
N GLY A 15 -3.15 -31.26 -1.21
CA GLY A 15 -1.77 -31.51 -0.79
C GLY A 15 -0.72 -30.95 -1.76
N VAL A 16 -0.96 -31.07 -3.08
CA VAL A 16 -0.12 -30.46 -4.12
C VAL A 16 -0.18 -28.93 -4.04
N PHE A 17 -1.37 -28.36 -3.85
CA PHE A 17 -1.55 -26.91 -3.68
C PHE A 17 -0.81 -26.35 -2.45
N ILE A 18 -0.82 -27.10 -1.34
CA ILE A 18 -0.05 -26.76 -0.13
C ILE A 18 1.47 -26.84 -0.39
N LEU A 19 1.94 -27.87 -1.10
CA LEU A 19 3.36 -28.08 -1.40
C LEU A 19 3.97 -27.01 -2.33
N ILE A 20 3.22 -26.56 -3.33
CA ILE A 20 3.65 -25.53 -4.30
C ILE A 20 3.59 -24.12 -3.67
N GLY A 21 3.13 -24.00 -2.41
CA GLY A 21 3.09 -22.72 -1.70
C GLY A 21 1.81 -21.93 -1.92
N GLY A 22 0.74 -22.54 -2.46
CA GLY A 22 -0.57 -21.90 -2.61
C GLY A 22 -1.15 -21.40 -1.28
N VAL A 23 -0.83 -22.09 -0.18
CA VAL A 23 -1.16 -21.64 1.19
C VAL A 23 -0.23 -20.51 1.65
N GLY A 24 1.07 -20.55 1.35
CA GLY A 24 2.02 -19.53 1.82
C GLY A 24 1.91 -18.18 1.10
N ILE A 25 1.58 -18.19 -0.20
CA ILE A 25 1.53 -16.97 -1.03
C ILE A 25 0.12 -16.36 -0.99
N GLY A 26 -0.92 -17.19 -1.03
CA GLY A 26 -2.32 -16.73 -0.99
C GLY A 26 -2.80 -16.32 0.40
N LEU A 27 -2.44 -17.07 1.46
CA LEU A 27 -2.92 -16.75 2.81
C LEU A 27 -2.07 -15.69 3.50
N SER A 28 -0.77 -15.51 3.22
CA SER A 28 -0.01 -14.43 3.87
C SER A 28 -0.50 -13.04 3.45
N TRP A 29 -0.88 -12.85 2.18
CA TRP A 29 -1.44 -11.58 1.72
C TRP A 29 -2.88 -11.36 2.21
N VAL A 30 -3.71 -12.41 2.23
CA VAL A 30 -5.12 -12.28 2.66
C VAL A 30 -5.24 -12.22 4.19
N LEU A 31 -4.46 -12.99 4.96
CA LEU A 31 -4.47 -12.96 6.43
C LEU A 31 -3.72 -11.74 6.99
N GLY A 32 -2.78 -11.18 6.23
CA GLY A 32 -1.98 -10.00 6.59
C GLY A 32 -2.81 -8.81 7.05
N TYR A 33 -3.98 -8.61 6.43
CA TYR A 33 -4.90 -7.51 6.68
C TYR A 33 -5.99 -7.81 7.73
N TRP A 34 -6.12 -9.07 8.15
CA TRP A 34 -7.10 -9.47 9.17
C TRP A 34 -6.52 -9.40 10.58
N ASP A 35 -5.24 -9.71 10.72
CA ASP A 35 -4.55 -9.67 12.01
C ASP A 35 -4.06 -8.25 12.31
N LYS A 36 -4.93 -7.50 12.98
CA LYS A 36 -4.67 -6.13 13.45
C LYS A 36 -5.08 -6.02 14.91
N GLU A 37 -4.24 -5.38 15.72
CA GLU A 37 -4.54 -5.10 17.12
C GLU A 37 -5.06 -3.67 17.23
N TYR A 38 -6.17 -3.49 17.95
CA TYR A 38 -6.65 -2.16 18.28
C TYR A 38 -5.65 -1.48 19.20
N VAL A 39 -5.22 -0.27 18.82
CA VAL A 39 -4.28 0.54 19.60
C VAL A 39 -5.08 1.53 20.44
N GLU A 40 -5.79 2.44 19.77
CA GLU A 40 -6.62 3.46 20.40
C GLU A 40 -7.62 4.10 19.43
N THR A 41 -8.52 4.91 19.97
CA THR A 41 -9.43 5.75 19.19
C THR A 41 -8.96 7.19 19.29
N TYR A 42 -8.60 7.80 18.16
CA TYR A 42 -8.23 9.20 18.06
C TYR A 42 -9.27 9.97 17.26
N ARG A 43 -9.90 10.98 17.88
CA ARG A 43 -10.93 11.85 17.26
C ARG A 43 -12.04 11.10 16.51
N GLY A 44 -12.42 9.92 17.01
CA GLY A 44 -13.47 9.09 16.42
C GLY A 44 -13.00 8.10 15.35
N TYR A 45 -11.69 8.02 15.08
CA TYR A 45 -11.07 7.02 14.22
C TYR A 45 -10.34 5.98 15.06
N ASP A 46 -10.63 4.71 14.81
CA ASP A 46 -9.93 3.61 15.45
C ASP A 46 -8.62 3.32 14.72
N ILE A 47 -7.51 3.46 15.45
CA ILE A 47 -6.17 3.17 14.98
C ILE A 47 -5.83 1.73 15.35
N TYR A 48 -5.35 0.97 14.37
CA TYR A 48 -4.93 -0.41 14.53
C TYR A 48 -3.47 -0.58 14.15
N PHE A 49 -2.78 -1.50 14.82
CA PHE A 49 -1.46 -1.95 14.44
C PHE A 49 -1.54 -3.24 13.63
N PHE A 50 -0.90 -3.26 12.46
CA PHE A 50 -0.88 -4.39 11.54
C PHE A 50 0.45 -5.12 11.65
N PHE A 51 0.51 -6.21 12.42
CA PHE A 51 1.75 -6.92 12.74
C PHE A 51 2.52 -7.44 11.53
N ASN A 52 1.80 -7.87 10.49
CA ASN A 52 2.41 -8.50 9.32
C ASN A 52 3.19 -7.52 8.45
N ILE A 53 2.76 -6.26 8.42
CA ILE A 53 3.40 -5.18 7.66
C ILE A 53 4.13 -4.18 8.58
N GLY A 54 3.94 -4.27 9.89
CA GLY A 54 4.65 -3.45 10.88
C GLY A 54 4.29 -1.97 10.84
N VAL A 55 3.02 -1.65 10.53
CA VAL A 55 2.54 -0.26 10.41
C VAL A 55 1.26 -0.05 11.20
N TYR A 56 0.98 1.21 11.50
CA TYR A 56 -0.28 1.66 12.08
C TYR A 56 -1.22 2.09 10.96
N GLY A 57 -2.52 1.93 11.14
CA GLY A 57 -3.47 2.40 10.16
C GLY A 57 -4.86 2.58 10.72
N PHE A 58 -5.61 3.46 10.08
CA PHE A 58 -7.02 3.70 10.37
C PHE A 58 -7.83 3.59 9.09
N GLN A 59 -9.13 3.34 9.23
CA GLN A 59 -10.05 3.26 8.12
C GLN A 59 -10.76 4.60 7.91
N THR A 60 -10.79 5.08 6.67
CA THR A 60 -11.55 6.29 6.31
C THR A 60 -13.04 5.96 6.19
N GLY A 61 -13.90 6.98 6.12
CA GLY A 61 -15.36 6.80 5.98
C GLY A 61 -15.78 6.00 4.73
N GLY A 62 -14.91 5.89 3.72
CA GLY A 62 -15.13 5.06 2.52
C GLY A 62 -14.72 3.59 2.68
N GLY A 63 -14.21 3.19 3.84
CA GLY A 63 -13.71 1.84 4.08
C GLY A 63 -12.26 1.61 3.63
N GLU A 64 -11.57 2.64 3.13
CA GLU A 64 -10.18 2.56 2.69
C GLU A 64 -9.23 2.67 3.88
N TRP A 65 -8.15 1.88 3.87
CA TRP A 65 -7.14 1.91 4.91
C TRP A 65 -5.99 2.85 4.52
N ARG A 66 -5.59 3.70 5.47
CA ARG A 66 -4.37 4.50 5.38
C ARG A 66 -3.35 3.97 6.36
N TYR A 67 -2.08 3.92 5.96
CA TYR A 67 -1.00 3.27 6.71
C TYR A 67 0.15 4.23 7.00
N PHE A 68 0.71 4.13 8.21
CA PHE A 68 1.69 5.05 8.76
C PHE A 68 2.73 4.31 9.62
N GLY A 69 3.95 4.84 9.67
CA GLY A 69 5.06 4.21 10.40
C GLY A 69 4.96 4.32 11.94
N SER A 70 4.12 5.23 12.45
CA SER A 70 3.88 5.43 13.89
C SER A 70 2.42 5.80 14.17
N VAL A 71 2.01 5.66 15.43
CA VAL A 71 0.71 6.14 15.92
C VAL A 71 0.57 7.64 15.71
N GLU A 72 1.56 8.42 16.15
CA GLU A 72 1.62 9.88 15.97
C GLU A 72 1.46 10.29 14.50
N SER A 73 2.08 9.55 13.57
CA SER A 73 1.91 9.82 12.14
C SER A 73 0.48 9.58 11.66
N ALA A 74 -0.22 8.60 12.24
CA ALA A 74 -1.61 8.32 11.95
C ALA A 74 -2.54 9.39 12.54
N GLU A 75 -2.28 9.84 13.77
CA GLU A 75 -3.00 10.94 14.42
C GLU A 75 -2.86 12.24 13.62
N ASN A 76 -1.64 12.61 13.24
CA ASN A 76 -1.37 13.78 12.41
C ASN A 76 -2.09 13.71 11.05
N ALA A 77 -2.21 12.52 10.46
CA ALA A 77 -2.95 12.35 9.21
C ALA A 77 -4.48 12.40 9.39
N ILE A 78 -4.99 12.08 10.59
CA ILE A 78 -6.40 12.31 10.97
C ILE A 78 -6.64 13.80 11.13
N ASP A 79 -5.75 14.52 11.81
CA ASP A 79 -5.85 15.98 11.98
C ASP A 79 -5.79 16.70 10.63
N ASP A 80 -4.87 16.32 9.74
CA ASP A 80 -4.79 16.84 8.36
C ASP A 80 -6.07 16.61 7.53
N MET A 81 -6.85 15.58 7.86
CA MET A 81 -8.08 15.24 7.15
C MET A 81 -9.31 15.96 7.74
N LEU A 82 -9.32 16.20 9.04
CA LEU A 82 -10.48 16.76 9.75
C LEU A 82 -10.42 18.27 9.90
N ASP A 83 -9.22 18.82 10.07
CA ASP A 83 -9.04 20.24 10.34
C ASP A 83 -8.78 21.02 9.06
N GLN A 84 -9.14 22.29 9.09
CA GLN A 84 -8.88 23.18 7.97
C GLN A 84 -7.38 23.50 7.88
N PRO A 85 -6.81 23.53 6.68
CA PRO A 85 -5.42 23.92 6.49
C PRO A 85 -5.20 25.37 6.92
N ILE A 86 -4.02 25.64 7.48
CA ILE A 86 -3.67 26.96 7.99
C ILE A 86 -3.09 27.78 6.84
N PHE A 87 -3.78 28.85 6.44
CA PHE A 87 -3.24 29.80 5.46
C PHE A 87 -2.01 30.51 6.04
N ILE A 88 -0.90 30.48 5.30
CA ILE A 88 0.36 31.12 5.70
C ILE A 88 0.50 32.46 5.00
N GLU A 89 0.65 32.44 3.67
CA GLU A 89 0.81 33.64 2.85
C GLU A 89 0.57 33.35 1.37
N THR A 90 0.43 34.42 0.59
CA THR A 90 0.45 34.35 -0.88
C THR A 90 1.86 34.66 -1.37
N TYR A 91 2.43 33.78 -2.20
CA TYR A 91 3.76 33.92 -2.76
C TYR A 91 3.75 33.61 -4.26
N ARG A 92 4.22 34.56 -5.09
CA ARG A 92 4.26 34.41 -6.57
C ARG A 92 2.93 33.98 -7.19
N GLY A 93 1.83 34.53 -6.67
CA GLY A 93 0.49 34.19 -7.13
C GLY A 93 -0.07 32.87 -6.60
N TYR A 94 0.70 32.07 -5.86
CA TYR A 94 0.24 30.84 -5.21
C TYR A 94 -0.10 31.09 -3.74
N GLU A 95 -1.13 30.42 -3.24
CA GLU A 95 -1.47 30.42 -1.82
C GLU A 95 -0.76 29.29 -1.10
N ILE A 96 0.00 29.60 -0.06
CA ILE A 96 0.72 28.61 0.73
C ILE A 96 -0.08 28.28 1.99
N TYR A 97 -0.28 26.99 2.21
CA TYR A 97 -0.98 26.44 3.35
C TYR A 97 -0.04 25.53 4.16
N GLN A 98 -0.33 25.38 5.44
CA GLN A 98 0.28 24.40 6.32
C GLN A 98 -0.76 23.37 6.79
N SER A 99 -0.42 22.10 6.67
CA SER A 99 -1.22 20.99 7.17
C SER A 99 -1.24 21.00 8.72
N PRO A 100 -2.43 20.93 9.36
CA PRO A 100 -2.59 21.16 10.80
C PRO A 100 -1.96 20.08 11.68
N GLY A 101 -1.97 18.82 11.24
CA GLY A 101 -1.37 17.70 11.96
C GLY A 101 0.10 17.48 11.58
N THR A 102 0.40 17.33 10.30
CA THR A 102 1.79 17.03 9.88
C THR A 102 2.71 18.25 9.86
N GLY A 103 2.16 19.48 9.94
CA GLY A 103 2.93 20.73 9.91
C GLY A 103 3.60 21.02 8.57
N ARG A 104 3.27 20.26 7.51
CA ARG A 104 3.90 20.37 6.19
C ARG A 104 3.28 21.50 5.37
N TYR A 105 4.11 22.18 4.59
CA TYR A 105 3.71 23.26 3.70
C TYR A 105 3.39 22.74 2.31
N TYR A 106 2.38 23.32 1.67
CA TYR A 106 2.08 23.07 0.26
C TYR A 106 1.47 24.33 -0.37
N ALA A 107 1.60 24.45 -1.69
CA ALA A 107 1.09 25.57 -2.46
C ALA A 107 -0.13 25.14 -3.29
N VAL A 108 -1.10 26.05 -3.38
CA VAL A 108 -2.34 25.92 -4.13
C VAL A 108 -2.42 27.08 -5.12
N ASP A 109 -2.85 26.79 -6.35
CA ASP A 109 -3.20 27.82 -7.31
C ASP A 109 -4.58 28.39 -6.94
N PRO A 110 -4.70 29.70 -6.61
CA PRO A 110 -5.97 30.29 -6.23
C PRO A 110 -7.00 30.36 -7.37
N GLU A 111 -6.58 30.29 -8.63
CA GLU A 111 -7.49 30.33 -9.77
C GLU A 111 -8.21 28.99 -9.96
N THR A 112 -7.49 27.88 -9.78
CA THR A 112 -8.01 26.52 -9.98
C THR A 112 -8.43 25.85 -8.68
N GLY A 113 -7.88 26.28 -7.54
CA GLY A 113 -8.00 25.61 -6.25
C GLY A 113 -7.20 24.31 -6.16
N GLU A 114 -6.36 24.00 -7.15
CA GLU A 114 -5.57 22.77 -7.18
C GLU A 114 -4.24 22.93 -6.45
N GLN A 115 -3.85 21.88 -5.71
CA GLN A 115 -2.52 21.80 -5.12
C GLN A 115 -1.47 21.61 -6.22
N VAL A 116 -0.57 22.57 -6.35
CA VAL A 116 0.48 22.57 -7.38
C VAL A 116 1.80 21.98 -6.91
N SER A 117 2.06 22.00 -5.60
CA SER A 117 3.30 21.48 -5.03
C SER A 117 3.10 20.13 -4.33
N THR A 118 4.18 19.38 -4.14
CA THR A 118 4.23 18.35 -3.11
C THR A 118 4.22 18.97 -1.71
N TYR A 119 4.19 18.14 -0.67
CA TYR A 119 4.32 18.60 0.72
C TYR A 119 5.79 18.79 1.11
N TRP A 120 6.08 19.91 1.77
CA TRP A 120 7.42 20.32 2.21
C TRP A 120 7.48 20.46 3.73
N THR A 121 8.63 20.16 4.33
CA THR A 121 8.84 20.37 5.77
C THR A 121 9.24 21.81 6.11
N GLU A 122 9.81 22.53 5.14
CA GLU A 122 10.33 23.89 5.32
C GLU A 122 9.70 24.84 4.31
N LEU A 123 9.21 25.98 4.79
CA LEU A 123 8.56 27.01 3.96
C LEU A 123 9.49 27.58 2.89
N GLU A 124 10.75 27.86 3.25
CA GLU A 124 11.73 28.44 2.32
C GLU A 124 12.11 27.46 1.19
N GLY A 125 12.11 26.15 1.47
CA GLY A 125 12.30 25.13 0.44
C GLY A 125 11.17 25.13 -0.59
N LEU A 126 9.92 25.26 -0.13
CA LEU A 126 8.76 25.40 -1.00
C LEU A 126 8.84 26.66 -1.87
N LYS A 127 9.21 27.81 -1.28
CA LYS A 127 9.36 29.07 -2.04
C LYS A 127 10.43 28.99 -3.12
N SER A 128 11.58 28.43 -2.78
CA SER A 128 12.67 28.22 -3.74
C SER A 128 12.23 27.31 -4.90
N TRP A 129 11.43 26.28 -4.62
CA TRP A 129 10.86 25.44 -5.68
C TRP A 129 9.84 26.22 -6.54
N LEU A 130 8.98 27.04 -5.92
CA LEU A 130 8.06 27.92 -6.67
C LEU A 130 8.80 28.91 -7.57
N ASP A 131 9.95 29.44 -7.14
CA ASP A 131 10.80 30.30 -7.98
C ASP A 131 11.23 29.58 -9.27
N THR A 132 11.61 28.30 -9.16
CA THR A 132 12.02 27.50 -10.33
C THR A 132 10.86 27.25 -11.29
N LEU A 133 9.67 26.98 -10.76
CA LEU A 133 8.47 26.73 -11.56
C LEU A 133 8.03 27.98 -12.34
N GLU A 134 8.14 29.16 -11.74
CA GLU A 134 7.81 30.42 -12.45
C GLU A 134 8.85 30.74 -13.53
N THR A 135 10.13 30.47 -13.27
CA THR A 135 11.20 30.64 -14.26
C THR A 135 10.98 29.74 -15.48
N GLU A 136 10.62 28.46 -15.28
CA GLU A 136 10.31 27.54 -16.38
C GLU A 136 9.07 27.98 -17.17
N LYS A 137 8.07 28.56 -16.50
CA LYS A 137 6.87 29.11 -17.16
C LYS A 137 7.22 30.32 -18.03
N GLU A 138 8.11 31.20 -17.57
CA GLU A 138 8.59 32.33 -18.37
C GLU A 138 9.43 31.85 -19.57
N GLU A 139 10.37 30.93 -19.37
CA GLU A 139 11.20 30.39 -20.46
C GLU A 139 10.39 29.63 -21.52
N THR A 140 9.35 28.89 -21.11
CA THR A 140 8.46 28.19 -22.06
C THR A 140 7.58 29.16 -22.84
N LEU A 141 7.09 30.23 -22.22
CA LEU A 141 6.37 31.28 -22.93
C LEU A 141 7.29 32.02 -23.92
N GLU A 142 8.53 32.30 -23.54
CA GLU A 142 9.52 32.88 -24.46
C GLU A 142 9.88 31.93 -25.61
N ALA A 143 10.05 30.63 -25.34
CA ALA A 143 10.35 29.62 -26.37
C ALA A 143 9.17 29.34 -27.31
N GLU A 144 7.92 29.42 -26.83
CA GLU A 144 6.72 29.33 -27.65
C GLU A 144 6.55 30.58 -28.53
N VAL A 145 6.88 31.77 -28.00
CA VAL A 145 6.92 33.02 -28.76
C VAL A 145 8.06 33.01 -29.81
N GLU A 146 9.19 32.36 -29.53
CA GLU A 146 10.32 32.19 -30.48
C GLU A 146 10.22 30.94 -31.37
N GLY A 147 9.22 30.07 -31.20
CA GLY A 147 8.94 28.94 -32.09
C GLY A 147 9.95 27.77 -32.02
N HIS A 148 10.66 27.60 -30.90
CA HIS A 148 11.66 26.54 -30.74
C HIS A 148 11.12 25.36 -29.90
N VAL A 149 10.69 24.29 -30.57
CA VAL A 149 10.29 23.02 -29.93
C VAL A 149 11.54 22.22 -29.52
N TYR A 150 11.85 22.19 -28.23
CA TYR A 150 12.82 21.25 -27.66
C TYR A 150 12.11 20.01 -27.12
N THR A 151 12.27 18.86 -27.78
CA THR A 151 11.91 17.55 -27.23
C THR A 151 13.11 16.99 -26.47
N SER A 152 13.05 16.93 -25.14
CA SER A 152 14.02 16.21 -24.31
C SER A 152 13.47 14.83 -23.92
N PRO A 153 14.22 13.73 -24.06
CA PRO A 153 13.74 12.38 -23.78
C PRO A 153 13.90 12.04 -22.28
N GLY A 154 12.80 11.73 -21.61
CA GLY A 154 12.79 11.31 -20.19
C GLY A 154 13.40 9.91 -19.96
N PRO A 155 14.01 9.64 -18.79
CA PRO A 155 14.62 8.35 -18.46
C PRO A 155 13.57 7.29 -18.07
N SER A 156 13.81 6.03 -18.47
CA SER A 156 12.95 4.89 -18.09
C SER A 156 13.08 4.55 -16.60
N PRO A 157 11.99 4.22 -15.88
CA PRO A 157 12.08 3.78 -14.50
C PRO A 157 12.67 2.37 -14.42
N GLY A 158 13.74 2.22 -13.63
CA GLY A 158 14.31 0.92 -13.27
C GLY A 158 13.41 0.17 -12.29
N GLU A 159 13.29 -1.15 -12.50
CA GLU A 159 12.58 -2.08 -11.63
C GLU A 159 13.19 -2.08 -10.22
N VAL A 160 12.35 -1.87 -9.22
CA VAL A 160 12.72 -2.03 -7.80
C VAL A 160 12.36 -3.46 -7.40
N GLU A 161 13.37 -4.29 -7.13
CA GLU A 161 13.19 -5.65 -6.58
C GLU A 161 12.59 -5.58 -5.17
N VAL A 162 11.34 -6.03 -5.04
CA VAL A 162 10.66 -6.18 -3.75
C VAL A 162 11.18 -7.44 -3.05
N GLN A 163 11.82 -7.29 -1.89
CA GLN A 163 12.24 -8.41 -1.05
C GLN A 163 11.02 -9.19 -0.53
N SER A 164 10.86 -10.43 -0.97
CA SER A 164 9.75 -11.31 -0.59
C SER A 164 9.94 -11.96 0.80
N PRO A 165 8.89 -12.04 1.65
CA PRO A 165 8.97 -12.49 3.05
C PRO A 165 8.98 -14.02 3.22
N GLU A 166 9.74 -14.75 2.42
CA GLU A 166 9.69 -16.23 2.41
C GLU A 166 10.32 -16.94 3.63
N ARG A 167 11.04 -16.21 4.50
CA ARG A 167 11.87 -16.85 5.54
C ARG A 167 11.14 -17.31 6.81
N ARG A 168 9.90 -16.90 7.08
CA ARG A 168 9.23 -17.21 8.38
C ARG A 168 8.29 -18.42 8.38
N LEU A 169 7.86 -18.91 7.22
CA LEU A 169 6.78 -19.92 7.12
C LEU A 169 7.16 -21.19 6.33
N GLY A 170 8.44 -21.37 5.98
CA GLY A 170 8.92 -22.49 5.15
C GLY A 170 8.65 -23.90 5.71
N TRP A 171 8.44 -24.03 7.02
CA TRP A 171 8.13 -25.33 7.65
C TRP A 171 6.73 -25.85 7.31
N LEU A 172 5.76 -24.97 7.00
CA LEU A 172 4.39 -25.35 6.62
C LEU A 172 4.32 -26.11 5.29
N ARG A 173 5.28 -25.91 4.39
CA ARG A 173 5.39 -26.66 3.12
C ARG A 173 5.52 -28.18 3.38
N TRP A 174 6.08 -28.58 4.52
CA TRP A 174 6.25 -29.99 4.88
C TRP A 174 4.97 -30.69 5.36
N LEU A 175 3.90 -29.94 5.70
CA LEU A 175 2.60 -30.51 6.03
C LEU A 175 1.84 -31.08 4.82
N GLY A 176 2.24 -30.71 3.59
CA GLY A 176 1.62 -31.28 2.38
C GLY A 176 1.92 -32.77 2.17
N LEU A 177 3.06 -33.26 2.67
CA LEU A 177 3.43 -34.68 2.59
C LEU A 177 2.48 -35.62 3.37
N PRO A 178 2.16 -35.38 4.66
CA PRO A 178 1.21 -36.21 5.38
C PRO A 178 -0.22 -36.12 4.81
N VAL A 179 -0.63 -34.97 4.27
CA VAL A 179 -1.95 -34.81 3.62
C VAL A 179 -2.04 -35.62 2.33
N MET A 180 -1.00 -35.60 1.48
CA MET A 180 -0.94 -36.44 0.28
C MET A 180 -0.89 -37.93 0.61
N ALA A 181 -0.16 -38.33 1.65
CA ALA A 181 -0.11 -39.72 2.10
C ALA A 181 -1.49 -40.21 2.56
N LEU A 182 -2.24 -39.40 3.31
CA LEU A 182 -3.59 -39.73 3.75
C LEU A 182 -4.58 -39.84 2.57
N GLY A 183 -4.48 -38.92 1.60
CA GLY A 183 -5.28 -38.95 0.37
C GLY A 183 -5.00 -40.18 -0.50
N ALA A 184 -3.73 -40.58 -0.64
CA ALA A 184 -3.35 -41.78 -1.37
C ALA A 184 -3.86 -43.06 -0.69
N VAL A 185 -3.79 -43.16 0.64
CA VAL A 185 -4.33 -44.32 1.39
C VAL A 185 -5.84 -44.45 1.20
N LEU A 186 -6.58 -43.34 1.20
CA LEU A 186 -8.03 -43.33 0.98
C LEU A 186 -8.42 -43.67 -0.47
N ALA A 187 -7.62 -43.24 -1.45
CA ALA A 187 -7.84 -43.55 -2.86
C ALA A 187 -7.47 -44.99 -3.24
N LEU A 188 -6.54 -45.63 -2.50
CA LEU A 188 -6.01 -46.96 -2.80
C LEU A 188 -6.61 -48.09 -1.95
N ARG A 189 -7.43 -47.80 -0.93
CA ARG A 189 -8.08 -48.84 -0.12
C ARG A 189 -9.20 -49.51 -0.91
N ARG A 190 -8.81 -50.45 -1.77
CA ARG A 190 -9.69 -51.41 -2.44
C ARG A 190 -10.33 -52.29 -1.35
N ASP A 191 -11.64 -52.46 -1.42
CA ASP A 191 -12.42 -53.27 -0.49
C ASP A 191 -11.86 -54.71 -0.40
N GLU A 192 -11.02 -54.99 0.59
CA GLU A 192 -10.75 -56.35 1.05
C GLU A 192 -11.91 -56.80 1.92
N LYS A 193 -13.03 -57.12 1.28
CA LYS A 193 -14.08 -57.96 1.86
C LYS A 193 -14.89 -58.58 0.74
N GLU A 194 -14.38 -59.69 0.23
CA GLU A 194 -15.16 -60.86 -0.22
C GLU A 194 -14.20 -61.96 -0.70
N ARG A 195 -13.74 -62.78 0.24
CA ARG A 195 -13.54 -64.22 0.08
C ARG A 195 -13.49 -64.90 1.44
#